data_AF-A0A535EYA6-F1
#
_entry.id   AF-A0A535EYA6-F1
#
_cell.length_a   1.000
_cell.length_b   1.000
_cell.length_c   1.000
_cell.angle_alpha   90.00
_cell.angle_beta   90.00
_cell.angle_gamma   90.00
#
_symmetry.space_group_name_H-M   'P 1'
#
loop_
_entity.id
_entity.type
_entity.pdbx_description
1 polymer ?
#
loop_
_entity_poly.entity_id
_entity_poly.type
_entity_poly.pdbx_seq_one_letter_code
_entity_poly.pdbx_strand_id
1 'polypeptide(L)'
;MPFWTRPVIVLGKKLVPGLLKRLVVYPGVQRTQSLPGWRRALSYAWYHAEVGAELAAAAGLSQRAVLYIRTHHQADGPAAKLHKIDEVS
;
A
#
# COMPACT_ATOMS: atom_id res chain seq x y z
N MET A 1 -9.23 15.49 -5.14
CA MET A 1 -8.85 14.64 -6.29
C MET A 1 -10.11 14.22 -7.01
N PRO A 2 -10.12 14.14 -8.35
CA PRO A 2 -11.29 13.67 -9.10
C PRO A 2 -11.67 12.24 -8.71
N PHE A 3 -12.97 11.93 -8.65
CA PHE A 3 -13.44 10.59 -8.25
C PHE A 3 -12.94 9.47 -9.18
N TRP A 4 -12.73 9.79 -10.46
CA TRP A 4 -12.20 8.88 -11.49
C TRP A 4 -10.75 8.43 -11.25
N THR A 5 -10.00 9.10 -10.36
CA THR A 5 -8.57 8.82 -10.13
C THR A 5 -8.35 7.37 -9.70
N ARG A 6 -9.18 6.86 -8.78
CA ARG A 6 -9.07 5.47 -8.28
C ARG A 6 -9.40 4.43 -9.35
N PRO A 7 -10.54 4.50 -10.06
CA PRO A 7 -10.84 3.59 -11.17
C PRO A 7 -9.72 3.54 -12.22
N VAL A 8 -9.17 4.68 -12.62
CA VAL A 8 -8.07 4.74 -13.61
C VAL A 8 -6.81 4.06 -13.09
N ILE A 9 -6.44 4.27 -11.82
CA ILE A 9 -5.28 3.60 -11.21
C ILE A 9 -5.51 2.09 -11.16
N VAL A 10 -6.70 1.63 -10.77
CA VAL A 10 -7.03 0.20 -10.69
C VAL A 10 -6.94 -0.46 -12.07
N LEU A 11 -7.59 0.13 -13.08
CA LEU A 11 -7.54 -0.38 -14.45
C LEU A 11 -6.12 -0.36 -15.01
N GLY A 12 -5.40 0.75 -14.83
CA GLY A 12 -4.03 0.88 -15.30
C GLY A 12 -3.06 -0.10 -14.62
N LYS A 13 -3.24 -0.42 -13.32
CA LYS A 13 -2.46 -1.48 -12.65
C LYS A 13 -2.68 -2.84 -13.27
N LYS A 14 -3.87 -3.11 -13.81
CA LYS A 14 -4.20 -4.37 -14.50
C LYS A 14 -3.65 -4.41 -15.92
N LEU A 15 -3.75 -3.29 -16.65
CA LEU A 15 -3.47 -3.26 -18.09
C LEU A 15 -2.01 -2.89 -18.41
N VAL A 16 -1.43 -1.94 -17.68
CA VAL A 16 -0.10 -1.37 -17.98
C VAL A 16 0.74 -1.14 -16.71
N PRO A 17 0.93 -2.17 -15.85
CA PRO A 17 1.61 -2.01 -14.57
C PRO A 17 3.04 -1.48 -14.70
N GLY A 18 3.79 -1.91 -15.73
CA GLY A 18 5.16 -1.49 -15.96
C GLY A 18 5.30 0.01 -16.21
N LEU A 19 4.37 0.61 -16.96
CA LEU A 19 4.37 2.05 -17.23
C LEU A 19 4.02 2.84 -15.98
N LEU A 20 3.00 2.42 -15.23
CA LEU A 20 2.62 3.08 -13.98
C LEU A 20 3.72 3.00 -12.92
N LYS A 21 4.43 1.87 -12.84
CA LYS A 21 5.54 1.69 -11.90
C LYS A 21 6.69 2.68 -12.15
N ARG A 22 6.87 3.20 -13.37
CA ARG A 22 7.87 4.24 -13.66
C ARG A 22 7.48 5.61 -13.12
N LEU A 23 6.19 5.81 -12.82
CA LEU A 23 5.64 7.09 -12.37
C LEU A 23 5.51 7.18 -10.85
N VAL A 24 5.48 6.05 -10.14
CA VAL A 24 5.38 6.04 -8.67
C VAL A 24 6.64 6.59 -8.01
N VAL A 25 6.47 7.20 -6.86
CA VAL A 25 7.56 7.68 -6.00
C VAL A 25 7.28 7.15 -4.60
N TYR A 26 8.29 6.64 -3.90
CA TYR A 26 8.11 6.14 -2.55
C TYR A 26 7.58 7.25 -1.60
N PRO A 27 6.40 7.08 -0.96
CA PRO A 27 5.84 8.07 -0.04
C PRO A 27 6.62 8.04 1.27
N GLY A 28 7.33 9.13 1.59
CA GLY A 28 8.19 9.18 2.79
C GLY A 28 9.45 10.04 2.60
N VAL A 29 9.85 10.28 1.35
CA VAL A 29 10.89 11.26 1.01
C VAL A 29 10.27 12.66 1.04
N GLN A 30 10.90 13.68 1.64
CA GLN A 30 10.39 15.07 1.69
C GLN A 30 9.85 15.60 0.35
N ARG A 31 10.38 15.13 -0.78
CA ARG A 31 9.91 15.45 -2.13
C ARG A 31 8.46 15.07 -2.43
N THR A 32 7.85 14.11 -1.71
CA THR A 32 6.47 13.67 -1.99
C THR A 32 5.37 14.67 -1.63
N GLN A 33 5.67 15.64 -0.76
CA GLN A 33 4.74 16.73 -0.43
C GLN A 33 4.51 17.67 -1.62
N SER A 34 5.48 17.79 -2.54
CA SER A 34 5.39 18.62 -3.76
C SER A 34 4.71 17.95 -4.95
N LEU A 35 4.40 16.64 -4.85
CA LEU A 35 3.87 15.90 -6.01
C LEU A 35 2.44 16.32 -6.36
N PRO A 36 2.11 16.38 -7.66
CA PRO A 36 0.72 16.45 -8.12
C PRO A 36 -0.09 15.33 -7.47
N GLY A 37 -1.28 15.63 -6.97
CA GLY A 37 -1.98 14.68 -6.13
C GLY A 37 -2.43 13.40 -6.85
N TRP A 38 -2.54 13.39 -8.18
CA TRP A 38 -2.74 12.15 -8.95
C TRP A 38 -1.55 11.20 -8.83
N ARG A 39 -0.32 11.75 -8.85
CA ARG A 39 0.93 10.99 -8.73
C ARG A 39 1.14 10.52 -7.29
N ARG A 40 0.73 11.34 -6.32
CA ARG A 40 0.65 10.93 -4.92
C ARG A 40 -0.33 9.77 -4.73
N ALA A 41 -1.54 9.87 -5.27
CA ALA A 41 -2.55 8.81 -5.20
C ALA A 41 -2.07 7.50 -5.85
N LEU A 42 -1.43 7.59 -7.03
CA LEU A 42 -0.82 6.44 -7.70
C LEU A 42 0.28 5.81 -6.84
N SER A 43 1.13 6.63 -6.23
CA SER A 43 2.23 6.18 -5.36
C SER A 43 1.71 5.46 -4.11
N TYR A 44 0.72 6.03 -3.41
CA TYR A 44 0.07 5.34 -2.30
C TYR A 44 -0.59 4.04 -2.76
N ALA A 45 -1.28 4.01 -3.90
CA ALA A 45 -1.85 2.77 -4.42
C ALA A 45 -0.81 1.67 -4.71
N TRP A 46 0.48 2.03 -4.86
CA TRP A 46 1.58 1.09 -5.00
C TRP A 46 2.20 0.66 -3.67
N TYR A 47 2.41 1.62 -2.77
CA TYR A 47 3.17 1.40 -1.53
C TYR A 47 2.31 1.33 -0.25
N HIS A 48 0.97 1.35 -0.35
CA HIS A 48 0.09 1.46 0.83
C HIS A 48 0.29 0.38 1.89
N ALA A 49 0.67 -0.85 1.51
CA ALA A 49 0.95 -1.90 2.49
C ALA A 49 2.19 -1.58 3.33
N GLU A 50 3.26 -1.09 2.70
CA GLU A 50 4.51 -0.72 3.37
C GLU A 50 4.34 0.54 4.21
N VAL A 51 3.78 1.61 3.61
CA VAL A 51 3.50 2.86 4.30
C VAL A 51 2.52 2.65 5.46
N GLY A 52 1.49 1.83 5.27
CA GLY A 52 0.55 1.47 6.33
C GLY A 52 1.23 0.74 7.48
N ALA A 53 2.17 -0.16 7.18
CA ALA A 53 2.92 -0.89 8.20
C ALA A 53 3.86 0.03 8.99
N GLU A 54 4.50 0.99 8.34
CA GLU A 54 5.33 2.00 9.00
C GLU A 54 4.52 2.92 9.91
N LEU A 55 3.36 3.38 9.43
CA LEU A 55 2.43 4.18 10.23
C LEU A 55 1.92 3.40 11.45
N ALA A 56 1.58 2.12 11.26
CA ALA A 56 1.16 1.25 12.36
C ALA A 56 2.28 1.06 13.40
N ALA A 57 3.52 0.84 12.95
CA ALA A 57 4.68 0.73 13.83
C ALA A 57 4.92 2.04 14.61
N ALA A 58 4.88 3.19 13.93
CA ALA A 58 5.05 4.50 14.55
C ALA A 58 3.94 4.83 15.56
N ALA A 59 2.73 4.32 15.35
CA ALA A 59 1.62 4.42 16.29
C ALA A 59 1.69 3.43 17.46
N GLY A 60 2.74 2.60 17.55
CA GLY A 60 2.94 1.67 18.65
C GLY A 60 2.12 0.38 18.57
N LEU A 61 1.61 0.01 17.39
CA LEU A 61 0.89 -1.25 17.23
C LEU A 61 1.84 -2.46 17.38
N SER A 62 1.25 -3.62 17.67
CA SER A 62 2.00 -4.87 17.82
C SER A 62 2.71 -5.26 16.51
N GLN A 63 3.84 -5.96 16.64
CA GLN A 63 4.58 -6.49 15.49
C GLN A 63 3.72 -7.39 14.60
N ARG A 64 2.76 -8.10 15.20
CA ARG A 64 1.78 -8.92 14.48
C ARG A 64 0.90 -8.06 13.56
N ALA A 65 0.35 -6.96 14.05
CA ALA A 65 -0.46 -6.05 13.25
C ALA A 65 0.37 -5.39 12.13
N VAL A 66 1.60 -4.97 12.43
CA VAL A 66 2.53 -4.41 11.44
C VAL A 66 2.82 -5.42 10.32
N LEU A 67 3.11 -6.68 10.67
CA LEU A 67 3.37 -7.75 9.71
C LEU A 67 2.14 -8.06 8.84
N TYR A 68 0.96 -8.10 9.46
CA TYR A 68 -0.31 -8.30 8.77
C TYR A 68 -0.53 -7.18 7.73
N ILE A 69 -0.44 -5.92 8.13
CA ILE A 69 -0.60 -4.76 7.23
C ILE A 69 0.45 -4.78 6.12
N ARG A 70 1.71 -5.14 6.41
CA ARG A 70 2.76 -5.17 5.38
C ARG A 70 2.52 -6.22 4.31
N THR A 71 1.92 -7.35 4.67
CA THR A 71 1.88 -8.54 3.81
C THR A 71 0.47 -8.94 3.35
N HIS A 72 -0.57 -8.14 3.62
CA HIS A 72 -1.96 -8.49 3.31
C HIS A 72 -2.29 -8.72 1.81
N HIS A 73 -1.46 -8.28 0.86
CA HIS A 73 -1.63 -8.62 -0.57
C HIS A 73 -0.97 -9.95 -0.98
N GLN A 74 -0.16 -10.54 -0.11
CA GLN A 74 0.51 -11.81 -0.37
C GLN A 74 -0.45 -12.94 0.02
N ALA A 75 -1.05 -13.59 -0.97
CA ALA A 75 -2.04 -14.66 -0.76
C ALA A 75 -1.52 -15.78 0.17
N ASP A 76 -0.25 -16.16 0.03
CA ASP A 76 0.42 -17.18 0.84
C ASP A 76 1.48 -16.58 1.79
N GLY A 77 1.40 -15.28 2.05
CA GLY A 77 2.37 -14.55 2.85
C GLY A 77 2.23 -14.74 4.36
N PRO A 78 3.10 -14.10 5.16
CA PRO A 78 3.05 -14.15 6.62
C PRO A 78 1.69 -13.77 7.20
N ALA A 79 0.99 -12.78 6.62
CA ALA A 79 -0.37 -12.40 7.01
C ALA A 79 -1.38 -13.56 6.92
N ALA A 80 -1.28 -14.42 5.90
CA ALA A 80 -2.19 -15.55 5.73
C ALA A 80 -2.04 -16.58 6.88
N LYS A 81 -0.83 -16.75 7.42
CA LYS A 81 -0.58 -17.59 8.60
C LYS A 81 -1.18 -16.99 9.87
N LEU A 82 -1.15 -15.66 9.99
CA LEU A 82 -1.76 -14.95 11.12
C LEU A 82 -3.29 -15.04 11.10
N HIS A 83 -3.92 -14.98 9.91
CA HIS A 83 -5.37 -15.07 9.78
C HIS A 83 -5.92 -16.42 10.27
N LYS A 84 -5.21 -17.53 9.99
CA LYS A 84 -5.57 -18.87 10.47
C LYS A 84 -5.53 -19.02 11.99
N ILE A 85 -4.77 -18.19 12.69
CA ILE A 85 -4.68 -18.23 14.17
C ILE A 85 -5.88 -17.49 14.78
N ASP A 86 -6.35 -16.41 14.15
CA ASP A 86 -7.48 -15.61 14.65
C ASP A 86 -8.85 -16.32 14.50
N GLU A 87 -9.01 -17.25 13.54
CA GLU A 87 -10.26 -18.01 13.38
C GLU A 87 -10.47 -19.12 14.43
N VAL A 88 -9.45 -19.44 15.23
CA VAL A 88 -9.47 -20.56 16.20
C VAL A 88 -9.60 -20.08 17.65
N SER A 89 -9.58 -18.76 17.90
CA SER A 89 -9.68 -18.14 19.24
C SER A 89 -11.06 -17.58 19.51
#